data_AF-A0A8T1IU80-F1
#
_entry.id   AF-A0A8T1IU80-F1
#
_cell.length_a   1.000
_cell.length_b   1.000
_cell.length_c   1.000
_cell.angle_alpha   90.00
_cell.angle_beta   90.00
_cell.angle_gamma   90.00
#
_symmetry.space_group_name_H-M   'P 1'
#
loop_
_entity.id
_entity.type
_entity.pdbx_description
1 polymer ?
#
loop_
_entity_poly.entity_id
_entity_poly.type
_entity_poly.pdbx_seq_one_letter_code
_entity_poly.pdbx_strand_id
1 'polypeptide(L)'
;MVVRRETCSEHDAFIARLKGKPTAERQRLASEHRAYLNGVADVDVDFGPDAASAVAAPAVPRPPRGKDASYLAAKKKAALGKKMTKRRMDEALKVEKRVKEAKALERATTAARSTAKKNERGRLAAEELRGRGGGLSP
;
A
#
# COMPACT_ATOMS: atom_id res chain seq x y z
N MET A 1 -32.87 6.64 -45.05
CA MET A 1 -32.06 5.62 -44.36
C MET A 1 -32.03 5.95 -42.88
N VAL A 2 -32.18 4.96 -41.99
CA VAL A 2 -32.29 5.17 -40.52
C VAL A 2 -30.91 5.02 -39.90
N VAL A 3 -30.49 5.99 -39.09
CA VAL A 3 -29.26 5.90 -38.30
C VAL A 3 -29.44 4.84 -37.21
N ARG A 4 -28.66 3.77 -37.25
CA ARG A 4 -28.63 2.72 -36.21
C ARG A 4 -27.75 3.18 -35.06
N ARG A 5 -28.18 2.89 -33.83
CA ARG A 5 -27.38 3.07 -32.63
C ARG A 5 -26.93 1.71 -32.13
N GLU A 6 -25.61 1.52 -32.07
CA GLU A 6 -25.02 0.34 -31.45
C GLU A 6 -25.26 0.34 -29.93
N THR A 7 -25.55 -0.83 -29.38
CA THR A 7 -25.51 -1.05 -27.94
C THR A 7 -24.07 -1.25 -27.48
N CYS A 8 -23.78 -1.00 -26.19
CA CYS A 8 -22.43 -1.25 -25.66
C CYS A 8 -21.97 -2.71 -25.87
N SER A 9 -22.89 -3.68 -25.78
CA SER A 9 -22.59 -5.09 -26.04
C SER A 9 -22.22 -5.38 -27.49
N GLU A 10 -22.88 -4.73 -28.45
CA GLU A 10 -22.60 -4.88 -29.88
C GLU A 10 -21.23 -4.28 -30.21
N HIS A 11 -20.94 -3.09 -29.69
CA HIS A 11 -19.62 -2.47 -29.83
C HIS A 11 -18.51 -3.36 -29.26
N ASP A 12 -18.69 -3.93 -28.06
CA ASP A 12 -17.71 -4.81 -27.44
C ASP A 12 -17.48 -6.10 -28.26
N ALA A 13 -18.54 -6.68 -28.82
CA ALA A 13 -18.46 -7.84 -29.71
C ALA A 13 -17.69 -7.52 -31.00
N PHE A 14 -17.96 -6.34 -31.59
CA PHE A 14 -17.26 -5.84 -32.76
C PHE A 14 -15.75 -5.67 -32.48
N ILE A 15 -15.39 -5.03 -31.37
CA ILE A 15 -13.99 -4.87 -30.96
C ILE A 15 -13.32 -6.23 -30.68
N ALA A 16 -14.04 -7.18 -30.09
CA ALA A 16 -13.52 -8.53 -29.87
C ALA A 16 -13.17 -9.23 -31.19
N ARG A 17 -14.04 -9.12 -32.21
CA ARG A 17 -13.82 -9.70 -33.53
C ARG A 17 -12.67 -9.03 -34.29
N LEU A 18 -12.39 -7.75 -34.02
CA LEU A 18 -11.25 -7.03 -34.59
C LEU A 18 -9.89 -7.43 -34.01
N LYS A 19 -9.80 -7.95 -32.78
CA LYS A 19 -8.51 -8.20 -32.10
C LYS A 19 -7.57 -9.18 -32.83
N GLY A 20 -8.10 -10.06 -33.67
CA GLY A 20 -7.32 -11.02 -34.47
C GLY A 20 -6.94 -10.54 -35.88
N LYS A 21 -7.38 -9.35 -36.30
CA LYS A 21 -7.19 -8.85 -37.68
C LYS A 21 -5.98 -7.91 -37.81
N PRO A 22 -5.32 -7.87 -38.98
CA PRO A 22 -4.22 -6.93 -39.24
C PRO A 22 -4.73 -5.48 -39.16
N THR A 23 -3.85 -4.56 -38.74
CA THR A 23 -4.24 -3.17 -38.41
C THR A 23 -4.93 -2.43 -39.56
N ALA A 24 -4.47 -2.62 -40.80
CA ALA A 24 -5.09 -2.01 -41.98
C ALA A 24 -6.53 -2.53 -42.20
N GLU A 25 -6.75 -3.83 -42.00
CA GLU A 25 -8.07 -4.43 -42.13
C GLU A 25 -9.00 -3.97 -40.99
N ARG A 26 -8.49 -3.84 -39.77
CA ARG A 26 -9.28 -3.29 -38.65
C ARG A 26 -9.81 -1.89 -38.95
N GLN A 27 -8.99 -1.03 -39.54
CA GLN A 27 -9.39 0.33 -39.89
C GLN A 27 -10.45 0.37 -40.99
N ARG A 28 -10.31 -0.49 -42.01
CA ARG A 28 -11.33 -0.63 -43.07
C ARG A 28 -12.67 -1.08 -42.50
N LEU A 29 -12.66 -2.16 -41.71
CA LEU A 29 -13.86 -2.72 -41.11
C LEU A 29 -14.54 -1.75 -40.13
N ALA A 30 -13.77 -1.02 -39.32
CA ALA A 30 -14.33 0.02 -38.44
C ALA A 30 -15.00 1.16 -39.22
N SER A 31 -14.42 1.53 -40.37
CA SER A 31 -14.97 2.59 -41.23
C SER A 31 -16.26 2.15 -41.92
N GLU A 32 -16.30 0.92 -42.42
CA GLU A 32 -17.48 0.32 -43.04
C GLU A 32 -18.61 0.08 -42.02
N HIS A 33 -18.29 -0.44 -40.83
CA HIS A 33 -19.25 -0.56 -39.73
C HIS A 33 -19.86 0.79 -39.33
N ARG A 34 -19.02 1.83 -39.27
CA ARG A 34 -19.48 3.20 -39.01
C ARG A 34 -20.35 3.74 -40.14
N ALA A 35 -20.05 3.41 -41.40
CA ALA A 35 -20.89 3.77 -42.54
C ALA A 35 -22.27 3.10 -42.44
N TYR A 36 -22.32 1.84 -42.02
CA TYR A 36 -23.56 1.11 -41.74
C TYR A 36 -24.38 1.77 -40.61
N LEU A 37 -23.76 2.07 -39.47
CA LEU A 37 -24.45 2.72 -38.35
C LEU A 37 -25.01 4.10 -38.72
N ASN A 38 -24.27 4.87 -39.53
CA ASN A 38 -24.71 6.16 -40.03
C ASN A 38 -25.79 6.06 -41.13
N GLY A 39 -26.13 4.84 -41.57
CA GLY A 39 -27.06 4.62 -42.67
C GLY A 39 -26.52 5.07 -44.03
N VAL A 40 -25.19 5.12 -44.18
CA VAL A 40 -24.50 5.37 -45.47
C VAL A 40 -24.36 4.07 -46.26
N ALA A 41 -24.21 2.93 -45.57
CA ALA A 41 -24.22 1.60 -46.15
C ALA A 41 -25.45 0.82 -45.65
N ASP A 42 -26.08 0.04 -46.52
CA ASP A 42 -27.28 -0.74 -46.20
C ASP A 42 -26.94 -2.04 -45.44
N VAL A 43 -25.71 -2.54 -45.58
CA VAL A 43 -25.25 -3.81 -45.02
C VAL A 43 -24.01 -3.56 -44.16
N ASP A 44 -23.97 -4.23 -43.01
CA ASP A 44 -22.82 -4.17 -42.10
C ASP A 44 -21.66 -5.05 -42.62
N VAL A 45 -20.48 -4.90 -42.02
CA VAL A 45 -19.32 -5.72 -42.35
C VAL A 45 -19.52 -7.18 -42.00
N ASP A 46 -19.27 -8.05 -42.97
CA ASP A 46 -19.28 -9.51 -42.79
C ASP A 46 -17.91 -10.00 -42.28
N PHE A 47 -17.91 -10.70 -41.16
CA PHE A 47 -16.73 -11.30 -40.55
C PHE A 47 -16.55 -12.78 -40.89
N GLY A 48 -17.41 -13.34 -41.75
CA GLY A 48 -17.48 -14.78 -42.08
C GLY A 48 -18.15 -15.60 -40.97
N PRO A 49 -18.40 -16.91 -41.22
CA PRO A 49 -19.08 -17.78 -40.27
C PRO A 49 -18.35 -17.78 -38.93
N ASP A 50 -19.15 -17.61 -37.88
CA ASP A 50 -18.69 -17.37 -36.53
C ASP A 50 -18.03 -18.62 -35.95
N ALA A 51 -16.73 -18.79 -36.21
CA ALA A 51 -15.92 -19.82 -35.54
C ALA A 51 -15.74 -19.52 -34.02
N ALA A 52 -16.39 -18.49 -33.48
CA ALA A 52 -16.21 -17.99 -32.12
C ALA A 52 -17.47 -18.10 -31.24
N SER A 53 -18.29 -19.15 -31.42
CA SER A 53 -19.07 -19.72 -30.30
C SER A 53 -18.15 -20.49 -29.31
N ALA A 54 -16.92 -20.02 -29.12
CA ALA A 54 -15.97 -20.61 -28.20
C ALA A 54 -15.36 -19.48 -27.35
N VAL A 55 -15.67 -19.58 -26.06
CA VAL A 55 -15.07 -18.87 -24.93
C VAL A 55 -15.57 -17.44 -24.72
N ALA A 56 -16.76 -17.34 -24.11
CA ALA A 56 -17.04 -16.25 -23.19
C ALA A 56 -15.88 -16.16 -22.18
N ALA A 57 -15.04 -15.14 -22.31
CA ALA A 57 -14.05 -14.81 -21.29
C ALA A 57 -14.79 -14.67 -19.94
N PRO A 58 -14.25 -15.20 -18.82
CA PRO A 58 -14.93 -15.11 -17.53
C PRO A 58 -15.21 -13.65 -17.24
N ALA A 59 -16.49 -13.29 -17.15
CA ALA A 59 -16.92 -11.95 -16.83
C ALA A 59 -16.28 -11.56 -15.51
N VAL A 60 -15.30 -10.64 -15.53
CA VAL A 60 -14.78 -10.03 -14.31
C VAL A 60 -15.98 -9.45 -13.56
N PRO A 61 -16.26 -9.92 -12.33
CA PRO A 61 -17.44 -9.48 -11.61
C PRO A 61 -17.34 -7.98 -11.43
N ARG A 62 -18.27 -7.26 -12.08
CA ARG A 62 -18.33 -5.80 -11.97
C ARG A 62 -18.50 -5.47 -10.47
N PRO A 63 -17.74 -4.51 -9.94
CA PRO A 63 -17.87 -4.15 -8.53
C PRO A 63 -19.33 -3.75 -8.25
N PRO A 64 -19.88 -4.13 -7.09
CA PRO A 64 -21.23 -3.76 -6.72
C PRO A 64 -21.37 -2.24 -6.79
N ARG A 65 -22.48 -1.76 -7.36
CA ARG A 65 -22.78 -0.32 -7.50
C ARG A 65 -23.93 0.05 -6.57
N GLY A 66 -24.02 1.32 -6.18
CA GLY A 66 -25.09 1.82 -5.31
C GLY A 66 -24.89 1.47 -3.84
N LYS A 67 -25.98 1.21 -3.12
CA LYS A 67 -26.00 1.12 -1.65
C LYS A 67 -25.05 0.04 -1.10
N ASP A 68 -24.97 -1.10 -1.75
CA ASP A 68 -24.10 -2.21 -1.33
C ASP A 68 -22.61 -1.85 -1.46
N ALA A 69 -22.25 -1.07 -2.47
CA ALA A 69 -20.90 -0.55 -2.67
C ALA A 69 -20.49 0.36 -1.51
N SER A 70 -21.38 1.28 -1.14
CA SER A 70 -21.18 2.23 -0.04
C SER A 70 -21.04 1.51 1.30
N TYR A 71 -21.87 0.49 1.55
CA TYR A 71 -21.78 -0.32 2.77
C TYR A 71 -20.46 -1.10 2.86
N LEU A 72 -20.03 -1.75 1.78
CA LEU A 72 -18.76 -2.49 1.75
C LEU A 72 -17.55 -1.56 1.93
N ALA A 73 -17.58 -0.37 1.32
CA ALA A 73 -16.54 0.64 1.50
C ALA A 73 -16.47 1.14 2.95
N ALA A 74 -17.63 1.43 3.56
CA ALA A 74 -17.71 1.85 4.97
C ALA A 74 -17.19 0.76 5.91
N LYS A 75 -17.59 -0.50 5.69
CA LYS A 75 -17.11 -1.65 6.48
C LYS A 75 -15.59 -1.83 6.36
N LYS A 76 -15.03 -1.67 5.16
CA LYS A 76 -13.58 -1.74 4.92
C LYS A 76 -12.84 -0.60 5.63
N LYS A 77 -13.37 0.64 5.56
CA LYS A 77 -12.82 1.80 6.28
C LYS A 77 -12.87 1.60 7.81
N ALA A 78 -13.97 1.07 8.35
CA ALA A 78 -14.09 0.79 9.77
C ALA A 78 -13.08 -0.29 10.23
N ALA A 79 -12.86 -1.34 9.44
CA ALA A 79 -11.87 -2.36 9.73
C ALA A 79 -10.44 -1.81 9.71
N LEU A 80 -10.12 -0.94 8.74
CA LEU A 80 -8.82 -0.25 8.67
C LEU A 80 -8.61 0.71 9.85
N GLY A 81 -9.64 1.47 10.24
CA GLY A 81 -9.60 2.36 11.41
C GLY A 81 -9.35 1.61 12.73
N LYS A 82 -9.98 0.44 12.93
CA LYS A 82 -9.72 -0.44 14.09
C LYS A 82 -8.28 -0.96 14.12
N LYS A 83 -7.70 -1.32 12.97
CA LYS A 83 -6.30 -1.77 12.88
C LYS A 83 -5.32 -0.63 13.17
N MET A 84 -5.59 0.58 12.67
CA MET A 84 -4.74 1.75 12.92
C MET A 84 -4.73 2.14 14.40
N THR A 85 -5.91 2.18 15.03
CA THR A 85 -6.04 2.52 16.45
C THR A 85 -5.32 1.52 17.35
N LYS A 86 -5.45 0.21 17.08
CA LYS A 86 -4.69 -0.82 17.82
C LYS A 86 -3.18 -0.65 17.66
N ARG A 87 -2.67 -0.42 16.45
CA ARG A 87 -1.23 -0.20 16.21
C ARG A 87 -0.70 1.02 16.97
N ARG A 88 -1.44 2.14 16.98
CA ARG A 88 -1.06 3.35 17.72
C ARG A 88 -0.99 3.11 19.23
N MET A 89 -1.92 2.34 19.79
CA MET A 89 -1.88 1.98 21.21
C MET A 89 -0.69 1.08 21.53
N ASP A 90 -0.43 0.06 20.70
CA ASP A 90 0.73 -0.83 20.88
C ASP A 90 2.07 -0.06 20.76
N GLU A 91 2.14 0.94 19.87
CA GLU A 91 3.29 1.83 19.73
C GLU A 91 3.47 2.74 20.95
N ALA A 92 2.40 3.34 21.47
CA ALA A 92 2.43 4.16 22.67
C ALA A 92 2.97 3.38 23.88
N LEU A 93 2.49 2.14 24.09
CA LEU A 93 3.00 1.26 25.15
C LEU A 93 4.50 0.95 24.98
N LYS A 94 4.96 0.78 23.74
CA LYS A 94 6.37 0.49 23.45
C LYS A 94 7.25 1.72 23.68
N VAL A 95 6.77 2.91 23.36
CA VAL A 95 7.44 4.18 23.66
C VAL A 95 7.53 4.38 25.17
N GLU A 96 6.45 4.19 25.91
CA GLU A 96 6.48 4.28 27.37
C GLU A 96 7.47 3.31 28.01
N LYS A 97 7.52 2.07 27.52
CA LYS A 97 8.49 1.07 27.98
C LYS A 97 9.93 1.54 27.74
N ARG A 98 10.23 2.05 26.55
CA ARG A 98 11.56 2.60 26.22
C ARG A 98 11.92 3.80 27.08
N VAL A 99 10.96 4.68 27.38
CA VAL A 99 11.17 5.83 28.28
C VAL A 99 11.49 5.36 29.70
N LYS A 100 10.78 4.35 30.21
CA LYS A 100 11.07 3.75 31.52
C LYS A 100 12.46 3.11 31.56
N GLU A 101 12.83 2.37 30.52
CA GLU A 101 14.16 1.76 30.39
C GLU A 101 15.27 2.82 30.30
N ALA A 102 15.11 3.85 29.48
CA ALA A 102 16.07 4.96 29.38
C ALA A 102 16.24 5.69 30.72
N LYS A 103 15.13 5.91 31.45
CA LYS A 103 15.17 6.54 32.78
C LYS A 103 15.86 5.65 33.82
N ALA A 104 15.71 4.33 33.74
CA ALA A 104 16.41 3.40 34.60
C ALA A 104 17.92 3.39 34.30
N LEU A 105 18.30 3.43 33.03
CA LEU A 105 19.70 3.53 32.61
C LEU A 105 20.34 4.84 33.08
N GLU A 106 19.68 5.99 32.92
CA GLU A 106 20.16 7.28 33.43
C GLU A 106 20.34 7.28 34.96
N ARG A 107 19.43 6.65 35.70
CA ARG A 107 19.58 6.49 37.16
C ARG A 107 20.78 5.59 37.52
N ALA A 108 21.01 4.53 36.77
CA ALA A 108 22.14 3.64 36.99
C ALA A 108 23.48 4.32 36.66
N THR A 109 23.56 5.07 35.55
CA THR A 109 24.78 5.77 35.15
C THR A 109 25.13 6.91 36.10
N THR A 110 24.13 7.67 36.57
CA THR A 110 24.34 8.73 37.58
C THR A 110 24.79 8.15 38.92
N ALA A 111 24.18 7.04 39.36
CA ALA A 111 24.62 6.32 40.56
C ALA A 111 26.08 5.83 40.41
N ALA A 112 26.43 5.19 39.29
CA ALA A 112 27.78 4.69 39.03
C ALA A 112 28.84 5.81 38.98
N ARG A 113 28.52 6.96 38.39
CA ARG A 113 29.41 8.14 38.39
C ARG A 113 29.65 8.67 39.80
N SER A 114 28.61 8.70 40.64
CA SER A 114 28.75 9.15 42.02
C SER A 114 29.63 8.21 42.86
N THR A 115 29.50 6.89 42.68
CA THR A 115 30.33 5.90 43.37
C THR A 115 31.78 5.92 42.89
N ALA A 116 32.02 6.08 41.58
CA ALA A 116 33.36 6.22 41.02
C ALA A 116 34.08 7.45 41.58
N LYS A 117 33.40 8.61 41.63
CA LYS A 117 33.95 9.84 42.21
C LYS A 117 34.29 9.70 43.69
N LYS A 118 33.48 8.96 44.45
CA LYS A 118 33.76 8.66 45.87
C LYS A 118 34.99 7.76 46.04
N ASN A 119 35.11 6.72 45.22
CA ASN A 119 36.25 5.80 45.24
C ASN A 119 37.56 6.51 44.83
N GLU A 120 37.52 7.37 43.81
CA GLU A 120 38.66 8.18 43.40
C GLU A 120 39.12 9.13 44.51
N ARG A 121 38.18 9.84 45.16
CA ARG A 121 38.48 10.70 46.30
C ARG A 121 39.09 9.91 47.47
N GLY A 122 38.60 8.71 47.74
CA GLY A 122 39.18 7.81 48.74
C GLY A 122 40.59 7.35 48.38
N ARG A 123 40.85 7.07 47.11
CA ARG A 123 42.18 6.66 46.61
C ARG A 123 43.20 7.78 46.76
N LEU A 124 42.84 9.01 46.38
CA LEU A 124 43.69 10.19 46.53
C LEU A 124 44.00 10.50 48.00
N ALA A 125 43.01 10.40 48.90
CA ALA A 125 43.23 10.59 50.33
C ALA A 125 44.15 9.52 50.96
N ALA A 126 44.05 8.27 50.51
CA ALA A 126 44.93 7.19 50.97
C ALA A 126 46.36 7.31 50.43
N GLU A 127 46.54 7.93 49.25
CA GLU A 127 47.86 8.24 48.69
C GLU A 127 48.52 9.41 49.44
N GLU A 128 47.75 10.45 49.79
CA GLU A 128 48.25 11.60 50.57
C GLU A 128 48.74 11.19 51.98
N LEU A 129 48.02 10.29 52.66
CA LEU A 129 48.44 9.76 53.97
C LEU A 129 49.71 8.91 53.87
N ARG A 130 49.90 8.18 52.76
CA ARG A 130 51.15 7.42 52.50
C ARG A 130 52.34 8.34 52.24
N GLY A 131 52.14 9.44 51.52
CA GLY A 131 53.18 10.45 51.28
C GLY A 131 53.58 11.21 52.55
N ARG A 132 52.63 11.47 53.46
CA ARG A 132 52.89 12.15 54.75
C ARG A 132 53.56 11.27 55.81
N GLY A 133 53.46 9.94 55.71
CA GLY A 133 54.10 8.99 56.64
C GLY A 133 55.56 8.66 56.34
N GLY A 134 56.12 9.11 55.22
CA GLY A 134 57.49 8.80 54.78
C GLY A 134 58.57 9.79 55.23
N GLY A 135 58.21 10.86 55.94
CA GLY A 135 59.14 11.89 56.37
C GLY A 135 59.19 12.00 57.88
N LEU A 136 59.87 11.06 58.56
CA LEU A 136 60.50 11.24 59.87
C LEU A 136 61.08 9.91 60.34
N SER A 137 62.40 9.77 60.26
CA SER A 137 63.21 9.18 61.34
C SER A 137 64.70 9.47 61.08
N PRO A 138 65.47 9.61 62.18
CA PRO A 138 66.61 10.52 62.33
C PRO A 138 67.90 10.13 61.59
#